data_AF-A0A177S6H9-F1
#
_entry.id   AF-A0A177S6H9-F1
#
_cell.length_a   1.000
_cell.length_b   1.000
_cell.length_c   1.000
_cell.angle_alpha   90.00
_cell.angle_beta   90.00
_cell.angle_gamma   90.00
#
_symmetry.space_group_name_H-M   'P 1'
#
loop_
_entity.id
_entity.type
_entity.pdbx_description
1 polymer ?
#
loop_
_entity_poly.entity_id
_entity_poly.type
_entity_poly.pdbx_seq_one_letter_code
_entity_poly.pdbx_strand_id
1 'polypeptide(L)'
;MKTCIYCGGKVERFSGEIYKCSFCKVNLGPNSPYGEVGEDGSRPQINGFTTGIILRDEDYLADLTVDELLNRMTLSMIYSILKEMRLIRSDSYLLLKNAKDFLKENIELLTAKEIREFQESIDSQGETYEFWTRKMWMVENVCIKKFGYCPAAIQERTLDQMEQTTIKLSKRSMKINNTKASVSYVSRETAIS
;
A
#
# COMPACT_ATOMS: atom_id res chain seq x y z
N MET A 1 -2.08 -2.15 -32.83
CA MET A 1 -2.74 -3.47 -32.65
C MET A 1 -3.41 -3.53 -31.28
N LYS A 2 -4.67 -3.98 -31.17
CA LYS A 2 -5.30 -4.17 -29.85
C LYS A 2 -4.67 -5.36 -29.10
N THR A 3 -4.30 -5.13 -27.86
CA THR A 3 -3.58 -6.10 -27.02
C THR A 3 -4.15 -6.17 -25.61
N CYS A 4 -3.97 -7.31 -24.96
CA CYS A 4 -4.33 -7.49 -23.56
C CYS A 4 -3.41 -6.68 -22.65
N ILE A 5 -3.95 -5.85 -21.75
CA ILE A 5 -3.17 -5.04 -20.81
C ILE A 5 -2.42 -5.88 -19.75
N TYR A 6 -2.75 -7.17 -19.61
CA TYR A 6 -2.11 -8.05 -18.64
C TYR A 6 -0.96 -8.88 -19.20
N CYS A 7 -1.06 -9.32 -20.47
CA CYS A 7 -0.06 -10.21 -21.08
C CYS A 7 0.55 -9.69 -22.40
N GLY A 8 0.04 -8.59 -22.96
CA GLY A 8 0.50 -8.05 -24.26
C GLY A 8 0.05 -8.87 -25.48
N GLY A 9 -0.62 -10.01 -25.29
CA GLY A 9 -1.12 -10.85 -26.37
C GLY A 9 -2.22 -10.17 -27.19
N LYS A 10 -2.33 -10.56 -28.47
CA LYS A 10 -3.42 -10.12 -29.35
C LYS A 10 -4.77 -10.53 -28.75
N VAL A 11 -5.74 -9.63 -28.84
CA VAL A 11 -7.11 -9.87 -28.40
C VAL A 11 -8.06 -9.93 -29.60
N GLU A 12 -9.13 -10.69 -29.44
CA GLU A 12 -10.16 -10.84 -30.46
C GLU A 12 -11.39 -10.04 -30.07
N ARG A 13 -12.04 -9.41 -31.04
CA ARG A 13 -13.28 -8.68 -30.78
C ARG A 13 -14.38 -9.69 -30.45
N PHE A 14 -15.03 -9.52 -29.30
CA PHE A 14 -16.10 -10.40 -28.84
C PHE A 14 -17.48 -9.80 -29.15
N SER A 15 -17.74 -8.57 -28.72
CA SER A 15 -19.00 -7.86 -29.00
C SER A 15 -18.80 -6.36 -28.78
N GLY A 16 -19.28 -5.50 -29.69
CA GLY A 16 -19.12 -4.05 -29.54
C GLY A 16 -17.66 -3.64 -29.33
N GLU A 17 -17.35 -2.95 -28.24
CA GLU A 17 -15.98 -2.56 -27.83
C GLU A 17 -15.35 -3.52 -26.81
N ILE A 18 -15.95 -4.70 -26.60
CA ILE A 18 -15.43 -5.76 -25.73
C ILE A 18 -14.49 -6.67 -26.54
N TYR A 19 -13.30 -6.89 -26.01
CA TYR A 19 -12.27 -7.76 -26.56
C TYR A 19 -11.95 -8.91 -25.61
N LYS A 20 -11.84 -10.13 -26.14
CA LYS A 20 -11.50 -11.33 -25.36
C LYS A 20 -10.02 -11.66 -25.50
N CYS A 21 -9.34 -11.85 -24.38
CA CYS A 21 -8.01 -12.43 -24.35
C CYS A 21 -8.10 -13.95 -24.16
N SER A 22 -7.64 -14.73 -25.15
CA SER A 22 -7.63 -16.19 -25.08
C SER A 22 -6.63 -16.75 -24.07
N PHE A 23 -5.57 -16.00 -23.73
CA PHE A 23 -4.56 -16.39 -22.75
C PHE A 23 -5.01 -16.10 -21.31
N CYS A 24 -5.32 -14.84 -20.99
CA CYS A 24 -5.75 -14.42 -19.65
C CYS A 24 -7.20 -14.80 -19.33
N LYS A 25 -7.99 -15.23 -20.33
CA LYS A 25 -9.42 -15.58 -20.20
C LYS A 25 -10.30 -14.43 -19.66
N VAL A 26 -9.91 -13.19 -19.93
CA VAL A 26 -10.66 -11.98 -19.53
C VAL A 26 -11.28 -11.30 -20.75
N ASN A 27 -12.36 -10.57 -20.48
CA ASN A 27 -12.98 -9.63 -21.42
C ASN A 27 -12.53 -8.21 -21.03
N LEU A 28 -12.01 -7.44 -21.97
CA LEU A 28 -11.49 -6.08 -21.78
C LEU A 28 -12.32 -5.09 -22.59
N GLY A 29 -12.42 -3.87 -22.13
CA GLY A 29 -13.14 -2.78 -22.80
C GLY A 29 -13.96 -1.94 -21.83
N PRO A 30 -14.78 -1.02 -22.35
CA PRO A 30 -15.55 -0.09 -21.54
C PRO A 30 -16.43 -0.81 -20.52
N ASN A 31 -16.35 -0.39 -19.26
CA ASN A 31 -17.08 -0.96 -18.12
C ASN A 31 -16.70 -2.41 -17.77
N SER A 32 -15.61 -2.95 -18.34
CA SER A 32 -15.10 -4.25 -17.88
C SER A 32 -14.50 -4.13 -16.47
N PRO A 33 -14.79 -5.06 -15.55
CA PRO A 33 -14.10 -5.13 -14.26
C PRO A 33 -12.60 -5.46 -14.40
N TYR A 34 -12.17 -5.89 -15.58
CA TYR A 34 -10.78 -6.19 -15.92
C TYR A 34 -10.10 -5.04 -16.69
N GLY A 35 -10.76 -3.89 -16.81
CA GLY A 35 -10.22 -2.68 -17.41
C GLY A 35 -10.24 -2.66 -18.94
N GLU A 36 -9.64 -1.59 -19.47
CA GLU A 36 -9.65 -1.26 -20.89
C GLU A 36 -8.75 -2.15 -21.73
N VAL A 37 -9.01 -2.17 -23.04
CA VAL A 37 -8.12 -2.82 -24.01
C VAL A 37 -6.87 -1.96 -24.23
N GLY A 38 -5.70 -2.61 -24.27
CA GLY A 38 -4.43 -1.96 -24.53
C GLY A 38 -4.12 -1.84 -26.02
N GLU A 39 -3.05 -1.12 -26.33
CA GLU A 39 -2.56 -0.95 -27.69
C GLU A 39 -1.07 -1.26 -27.76
N ASP A 40 -0.68 -2.07 -28.74
CA ASP A 40 0.71 -2.39 -29.09
C ASP A 40 1.57 -2.82 -27.89
N GLY A 41 0.97 -3.64 -27.03
CA GLY A 41 1.61 -4.18 -25.83
C GLY A 41 1.70 -3.17 -24.69
N SER A 42 0.88 -2.12 -24.67
CA SER A 42 0.84 -1.15 -23.57
C SER A 42 0.48 -1.83 -22.26
N ARG A 43 1.04 -1.30 -21.16
CA ARG A 43 0.70 -1.69 -19.80
C ARG A 43 -0.34 -0.74 -19.21
N PRO A 44 -1.07 -1.17 -18.17
CA PRO A 44 -1.95 -0.29 -17.42
C PRO A 44 -1.17 0.92 -16.93
N GLN A 45 -1.74 2.11 -17.13
CA GLN A 45 -1.19 3.31 -16.54
C GLN A 45 -1.51 3.33 -15.05
N ILE A 46 -0.57 3.83 -14.26
CA ILE A 46 -0.78 4.01 -12.83
C ILE A 46 -1.74 5.17 -12.69
N ASN A 47 -2.99 4.89 -12.34
CA ASN A 47 -3.91 5.95 -11.97
C ASN A 47 -3.56 6.41 -10.55
N GLY A 48 -3.00 7.61 -10.48
CA GLY A 48 -2.99 8.46 -9.28
C GLY A 48 -2.23 7.91 -8.09
N PHE A 49 -0.90 7.91 -8.14
CA PHE A 49 -0.14 8.04 -6.88
C PHE A 49 1.08 8.94 -7.06
N THR A 50 0.93 10.18 -6.59
CA THR A 50 2.03 11.00 -6.08
C THR A 50 2.13 10.67 -4.59
N THR A 51 3.09 9.83 -4.23
CA THR A 51 3.41 9.43 -2.84
C THR A 51 3.63 10.61 -1.88
N GLY A 52 3.92 11.80 -2.38
CA GLY A 52 4.42 12.92 -1.56
C GLY A 52 3.38 13.82 -0.86
N ILE A 53 2.08 13.78 -1.19
CA ILE A 53 1.20 14.94 -0.89
C ILE A 53 0.07 14.68 0.15
N ILE A 54 -0.34 13.44 0.44
CA ILE A 54 -1.60 13.17 1.18
C ILE A 54 -1.41 12.61 2.62
N LEU A 55 -0.17 12.40 3.08
CA LEU A 55 0.09 11.46 4.18
C LEU A 55 0.30 12.07 5.58
N ARG A 56 0.23 13.40 5.75
CA ARG A 56 0.32 14.05 7.09
C ARG A 56 -0.96 14.75 7.54
N ASP A 57 -2.05 14.50 6.84
CA ASP A 57 -3.35 15.03 7.23
C ASP A 57 -3.99 14.03 8.22
N GLU A 58 -3.90 14.35 9.51
CA GLU A 58 -4.48 13.50 10.56
C GLU A 58 -5.99 13.35 10.43
N ASP A 59 -6.71 14.37 9.93
CA ASP A 59 -8.17 14.31 9.75
C ASP A 59 -8.52 13.29 8.66
N TYR A 60 -7.80 13.33 7.53
CA TYR A 60 -7.95 12.34 6.47
C TYR A 60 -7.66 10.90 6.97
N LEU A 61 -6.59 10.74 7.75
CA LEU A 61 -6.22 9.45 8.34
C LEU A 61 -7.26 8.98 9.37
N ALA A 62 -7.85 9.89 10.14
CA ALA A 62 -8.88 9.61 11.12
C ALA A 62 -10.22 9.20 10.48
N ASP A 63 -10.55 9.72 9.30
CA ASP A 63 -11.79 9.36 8.57
C ASP A 63 -11.65 8.09 7.70
N LEU A 64 -10.43 7.65 7.47
CA LEU A 64 -10.10 6.53 6.60
C LEU A 64 -10.84 5.23 6.99
N THR A 65 -11.47 4.60 6.00
CA THR A 65 -12.33 3.42 6.20
C THR A 65 -11.72 2.12 5.65
N VAL A 66 -12.22 0.98 6.15
CA VAL A 66 -11.82 -0.35 5.63
C VAL A 66 -12.20 -0.52 4.15
N ASP A 67 -13.35 0.01 3.71
CA ASP A 67 -13.79 -0.07 2.31
C ASP A 67 -12.80 0.64 1.36
N GLU A 68 -12.40 1.86 1.70
CA GLU A 68 -11.44 2.62 0.90
C GLU A 68 -10.09 1.91 0.80
N LEU A 69 -9.60 1.40 1.93
CA LEU A 69 -8.36 0.62 1.98
C LEU A 69 -8.43 -0.65 1.11
N LEU A 70 -9.54 -1.40 1.18
CA LEU A 70 -9.69 -2.65 0.44
C LEU A 70 -9.92 -2.42 -1.05
N ASN A 71 -10.71 -1.43 -1.42
CA ASN A 71 -11.25 -1.32 -2.78
C ASN A 71 -10.63 -0.20 -3.61
N ARG A 72 -10.08 0.84 -2.98
CA ARG A 72 -9.60 2.06 -3.68
C ARG A 72 -8.10 2.25 -3.59
N MET A 73 -7.43 1.60 -2.63
CA MET A 73 -6.02 1.82 -2.38
C MET A 73 -5.13 0.70 -2.90
N THR A 74 -3.98 1.08 -3.47
CA THR A 74 -2.93 0.15 -3.88
C THR A 74 -2.03 -0.21 -2.69
N LEU A 75 -1.19 -1.22 -2.87
CA LEU A 75 -0.27 -1.70 -1.83
C LEU A 75 0.64 -0.58 -1.29
N SER A 76 1.21 0.26 -2.17
CA SER A 76 2.09 1.35 -1.75
C SER A 76 1.34 2.38 -0.90
N MET A 77 0.10 2.71 -1.25
CA MET A 77 -0.73 3.67 -0.49
C MET A 77 -1.01 3.14 0.92
N ILE A 78 -1.38 1.87 1.03
CA ILE A 78 -1.67 1.22 2.31
C ILE A 78 -0.41 1.16 3.18
N TYR A 79 0.74 0.83 2.58
CA TYR A 79 2.01 0.82 3.30
C TYR A 79 2.43 2.22 3.75
N SER A 80 2.23 3.24 2.93
CA SER A 80 2.46 4.62 3.32
C SER A 80 1.57 5.02 4.50
N ILE A 81 0.26 4.76 4.44
CA ILE A 81 -0.68 5.04 5.55
C ILE A 81 -0.26 4.30 6.82
N LEU A 82 0.11 3.02 6.72
CA LEU A 82 0.56 2.24 7.87
C LEU A 82 1.82 2.83 8.52
N LYS A 83 2.76 3.35 7.71
CA LYS A 83 3.95 4.04 8.21
C LYS A 83 3.55 5.25 9.06
N GLU A 84 2.67 6.10 8.55
CA GLU A 84 2.24 7.33 9.24
C GLU A 84 1.42 7.02 10.50
N MET A 85 0.47 6.07 10.42
CA MET A 85 -0.28 5.59 11.59
C MET A 85 0.63 5.09 12.73
N ARG A 86 1.72 4.41 12.38
CA ARG A 86 2.71 3.96 13.36
C ARG A 86 3.50 5.11 13.98
N LEU A 87 3.80 6.16 13.21
CA LEU A 87 4.46 7.37 13.70
C LEU A 87 3.53 8.12 14.67
N ILE A 88 2.30 8.43 14.27
CA ILE A 88 1.31 9.13 15.10
C ILE A 88 1.04 8.36 16.41
N ARG A 89 0.88 7.03 16.33
CA ARG A 89 0.73 6.18 17.52
C ARG A 89 1.98 6.21 18.42
N SER A 90 3.17 6.23 17.83
CA SER A 90 4.43 6.29 18.59
C SER A 90 4.56 7.63 19.31
N ASP A 91 4.22 8.72 18.65
CA ASP A 91 4.29 10.07 19.21
C ASP A 91 3.27 10.26 20.32
N SER A 92 2.02 9.84 20.12
CA SER A 92 0.98 9.85 21.17
C SER A 92 1.37 9.00 22.39
N TYR A 93 1.97 7.83 22.17
CA TYR A 93 2.50 7.02 23.28
C TYR A 93 3.61 7.75 24.05
N LEU A 94 4.55 8.40 23.33
CA LEU A 94 5.65 9.12 23.96
C LEU A 94 5.12 10.29 24.79
N LEU A 95 4.16 11.06 24.28
CA LEU A 95 3.50 12.14 25.02
C LEU A 95 2.80 11.63 26.27
N LEU A 96 1.99 10.57 26.14
CA LEU A 96 1.30 9.93 27.26
C LEU A 96 2.29 9.43 28.33
N LYS A 97 3.37 8.78 27.90
CA LYS A 97 4.42 8.28 28.79
C LYS A 97 5.09 9.42 29.53
N ASN A 98 5.50 10.47 28.83
CA ASN A 98 6.17 11.62 29.43
C ASN A 98 5.26 12.34 30.43
N ALA A 99 3.96 12.48 30.13
CA ALA A 99 3.00 13.08 31.05
C ALA A 99 2.84 12.26 32.34
N LYS A 100 2.75 10.92 32.22
CA LYS A 100 2.69 10.02 33.37
C LYS A 100 3.97 10.03 34.21
N ASP A 101 5.12 10.00 33.55
CA ASP A 101 6.43 10.04 34.20
C ASP A 101 6.59 11.38 34.96
N PHE A 102 6.23 12.50 34.33
CA PHE A 102 6.25 13.83 34.96
C PHE A 102 5.36 13.89 36.21
N LEU A 103 4.10 13.47 36.12
CA LEU A 103 3.17 13.49 37.24
C LEU A 103 3.70 12.65 38.41
N LYS A 104 4.22 11.45 38.11
CA LYS A 104 4.79 10.54 39.10
C LYS A 104 5.99 11.14 39.84
N GLU A 105 6.90 11.79 39.11
CA GLU A 105 8.12 12.38 39.68
C GLU A 105 7.85 13.67 40.48
N ASN A 106 6.78 14.39 40.16
CA ASN A 106 6.50 15.71 40.73
C ASN A 106 5.26 15.72 41.66
N ILE A 107 4.67 14.57 41.97
CA ILE A 107 3.40 14.49 42.70
C ILE A 107 3.42 15.21 44.06
N GLU A 108 4.55 15.19 44.76
CA GLU A 108 4.72 15.84 46.06
C GLU A 108 4.89 17.37 45.96
N LEU A 109 5.25 17.87 44.77
CA LEU A 109 5.47 19.29 44.49
C LEU A 109 4.22 19.99 43.95
N LEU A 110 3.18 19.21 43.61
CA LEU A 110 1.94 19.69 43.00
C LEU A 110 0.81 19.78 44.02
N THR A 111 -0.07 20.74 43.83
CA THR A 111 -1.33 20.82 44.58
C THR A 111 -2.30 19.74 44.12
N ALA A 112 -3.25 19.37 44.98
CA ALA A 112 -4.32 18.41 44.63
C ALA A 112 -5.17 18.85 43.42
N LYS A 113 -5.23 20.15 43.13
CA LYS A 113 -5.90 20.68 41.95
C LYS A 113 -5.07 20.42 40.69
N GLU A 114 -3.79 20.75 40.71
CA GLU A 114 -2.88 20.51 39.57
C GLU A 114 -2.76 19.02 39.24
N ILE A 115 -2.68 18.15 40.27
CA ILE A 115 -2.68 16.70 40.08
C ILE A 115 -3.92 16.25 39.29
N ARG A 116 -5.09 16.79 39.62
CA ARG A 116 -6.35 16.45 38.93
C ARG A 116 -6.36 16.93 37.49
N GLU A 117 -5.96 18.17 37.24
CA GLU A 117 -5.88 18.74 35.89
C GLU A 117 -4.87 17.96 35.02
N PHE A 118 -3.73 17.55 35.59
CA PHE A 118 -2.77 16.67 34.93
C PHE A 118 -3.36 15.29 34.63
N GLN A 119 -4.10 14.70 35.56
CA GLN A 119 -4.73 13.40 35.36
C GLN A 119 -5.77 13.45 34.24
N GLU A 120 -6.62 14.49 34.20
CA GLU A 120 -7.59 14.70 33.12
C GLU A 120 -6.90 14.82 31.75
N SER A 121 -5.76 15.53 31.69
CA SER A 121 -4.93 15.62 30.48
C SER A 121 -4.35 14.25 30.08
N ILE A 122 -3.83 13.48 31.04
CA ILE A 122 -3.31 12.12 30.82
C ILE A 122 -4.40 11.20 30.27
N ASP A 123 -5.61 11.29 30.79
CA ASP A 123 -6.74 10.46 30.36
C ASP A 123 -7.12 10.79 28.91
N SER A 124 -7.22 12.08 28.55
CA SER A 124 -7.47 12.52 27.17
C SER A 124 -6.35 12.10 26.19
N GLN A 125 -5.08 12.14 26.63
CA GLN A 125 -3.97 11.61 25.83
C GLN A 125 -4.04 10.08 25.70
N GLY A 126 -4.53 9.40 26.74
CA GLY A 126 -4.82 7.96 26.72
C GLY A 126 -5.82 7.58 25.64
N GLU A 127 -6.92 8.33 25.53
CA GLU A 127 -7.93 8.15 24.49
C GLU A 127 -7.36 8.37 23.09
N THR A 128 -6.53 9.40 22.92
CA THR A 128 -5.84 9.69 21.66
C THR A 128 -4.92 8.54 21.24
N TYR A 129 -4.10 8.03 22.17
CA TYR A 129 -3.24 6.87 21.92
C TYR A 129 -4.06 5.61 21.56
N GLU A 130 -5.16 5.36 22.26
CA GLU A 130 -6.04 4.23 21.98
C GLU A 130 -6.67 4.33 20.58
N PHE A 131 -7.18 5.51 20.23
CA PHE A 131 -7.76 5.77 18.92
C PHE A 131 -6.78 5.44 17.78
N TRP A 132 -5.56 6.00 17.84
CA TRP A 132 -4.55 5.75 16.82
C TRP A 132 -4.04 4.31 16.83
N THR A 133 -4.01 3.66 17.98
CA THR A 133 -3.69 2.22 18.08
C THR A 133 -4.72 1.38 17.32
N ARG A 134 -6.01 1.66 17.50
CA ARG A 134 -7.09 0.95 16.78
C ARG A 134 -7.05 1.24 15.28
N LYS A 135 -6.79 2.48 14.87
CA LYS A 135 -6.61 2.85 13.46
C LYS A 135 -5.41 2.16 12.82
N MET A 136 -4.28 2.06 13.52
CA MET A 136 -3.13 1.29 13.07
C MET A 136 -3.49 -0.19 12.87
N TRP A 137 -4.13 -0.83 13.86
CA TRP A 137 -4.55 -2.25 13.75
C TRP A 137 -5.50 -2.49 12.58
N MET A 138 -6.42 -1.56 12.31
CA MET A 138 -7.30 -1.63 11.15
C MET A 138 -6.50 -1.76 9.85
N VAL A 139 -5.47 -0.93 9.67
CA VAL A 139 -4.61 -0.96 8.47
C VAL A 139 -3.75 -2.23 8.43
N GLU A 140 -3.20 -2.67 9.58
CA GLU A 140 -2.44 -3.92 9.66
C GLU A 140 -3.28 -5.14 9.25
N ASN A 141 -4.53 -5.19 9.72
CA ASN A 141 -5.47 -6.25 9.39
C ASN A 141 -5.87 -6.21 7.91
N VAL A 142 -6.00 -5.03 7.30
CA VAL A 142 -6.16 -4.91 5.85
C VAL A 142 -4.95 -5.48 5.12
N CYS A 143 -3.73 -5.16 5.54
CA CYS A 143 -2.52 -5.70 4.91
C CYS A 143 -2.52 -7.23 4.91
N ILE A 144 -2.81 -7.83 6.07
CA ILE A 144 -2.91 -9.29 6.22
C ILE A 144 -4.03 -9.85 5.33
N LYS A 145 -5.21 -9.22 5.35
CA LYS A 145 -6.38 -9.71 4.62
C LYS A 145 -6.22 -9.64 3.10
N LYS A 146 -5.65 -8.53 2.59
CA LYS A 146 -5.57 -8.22 1.16
C LYS A 146 -4.32 -8.79 0.50
N PHE A 147 -3.20 -8.84 1.24
CA PHE A 147 -1.89 -9.22 0.68
C PHE A 147 -1.26 -10.45 1.36
N GLY A 148 -1.85 -10.95 2.44
CA GLY A 148 -1.31 -12.09 3.20
C GLY A 148 -0.07 -11.75 4.05
N TYR A 149 0.30 -10.47 4.12
CA TYR A 149 1.52 -10.01 4.79
C TYR A 149 1.35 -8.58 5.28
N CYS A 150 1.87 -8.29 6.47
CA CYS A 150 2.00 -6.94 7.00
C CYS A 150 3.47 -6.70 7.41
N PRO A 151 4.16 -5.71 6.82
CA PRO A 151 5.55 -5.45 7.14
C PRO A 151 5.70 -4.93 8.58
N ALA A 152 6.67 -5.46 9.32
CA ALA A 152 7.01 -4.95 10.66
C ALA A 152 7.60 -3.53 10.61
N ALA A 153 8.31 -3.18 9.54
CA ALA A 153 8.90 -1.86 9.33
C ALA A 153 8.75 -1.45 7.85
N ILE A 154 8.52 -0.15 7.62
CA ILE A 154 8.34 0.43 6.28
C ILE A 154 9.32 1.58 6.13
N GLN A 155 10.33 1.38 5.29
CA GLN A 155 11.36 2.37 5.03
C GLN A 155 10.94 3.24 3.86
N GLU A 156 11.23 4.53 3.92
CA GLU A 156 10.89 5.50 2.87
C GLU A 156 11.48 5.12 1.52
N ARG A 157 12.77 4.73 1.51
CA ARG A 157 13.45 4.18 0.33
C ARG A 157 12.71 3.02 -0.32
N THR A 158 11.98 2.21 0.46
CA THR A 158 11.23 1.07 -0.07
C THR A 158 9.99 1.54 -0.82
N LEU A 159 9.27 2.53 -0.28
CA LEU A 159 8.10 3.12 -0.93
C LEU A 159 8.50 3.83 -2.23
N ASP A 160 9.58 4.61 -2.20
CA ASP A 160 10.12 5.27 -3.39
C ASP A 160 10.53 4.25 -4.46
N GLN A 161 11.23 3.18 -4.06
CA GLN A 161 11.62 2.12 -4.98
C GLN A 161 10.42 1.42 -5.60
N MET A 162 9.34 1.18 -4.83
CA MET A 162 8.11 0.59 -5.34
C MET A 162 7.47 1.50 -6.40
N GLU A 163 7.36 2.79 -6.13
CA GLU A 163 6.80 3.77 -7.07
C GLU A 163 7.65 3.86 -8.35
N GLN A 164 8.95 4.08 -8.22
CA GLN A 164 9.86 4.21 -9.37
C GLN A 164 9.89 2.94 -10.21
N THR A 165 9.88 1.77 -9.58
CA THR A 165 9.81 0.48 -10.29
C THR A 165 8.49 0.37 -11.04
N THR A 166 7.37 0.75 -10.42
CA THR A 166 6.05 0.70 -11.04
C THR A 166 5.98 1.64 -12.24
N ILE A 167 6.46 2.88 -12.12
CA ILE A 167 6.53 3.86 -13.23
C ILE A 167 7.41 3.33 -14.37
N LYS A 168 8.56 2.74 -14.03
CA LYS A 168 9.47 2.16 -15.02
C LYS A 168 8.82 0.98 -15.74
N LEU A 169 8.07 0.15 -15.02
CA LEU A 169 7.33 -0.96 -15.60
C LEU A 169 6.20 -0.48 -16.48
N SER A 170 5.36 0.48 -16.06
CA SER A 170 4.22 0.96 -16.85
C SER A 170 4.62 1.54 -18.21
N LYS A 171 5.83 2.12 -18.31
CA LYS A 171 6.41 2.64 -19.56
C LYS A 171 6.94 1.56 -20.51
N ARG A 172 7.15 0.32 -20.04
CA ARG A 172 7.71 -0.78 -20.88
C ARG A 172 6.61 -1.51 -21.64
N SER A 173 6.76 -1.59 -22.97
CA SER A 173 5.88 -2.41 -23.82
C SER A 173 6.08 -3.91 -23.56
N MET A 174 4.98 -4.66 -23.54
CA MET A 174 4.93 -6.12 -23.45
C MET A 174 5.11 -6.76 -24.83
N LYS A 175 6.29 -6.55 -25.44
CA LYS A 175 6.68 -7.19 -26.70
C LYS A 175 7.71 -8.28 -26.43
N ILE A 176 7.44 -9.48 -26.92
CA ILE A 176 8.40 -10.59 -26.88
C ILE A 176 9.23 -10.51 -28.16
N ASN A 177 10.52 -10.19 -28.03
CA ASN A 177 11.44 -10.27 -29.15
C ASN A 177 11.87 -11.73 -29.31
N ASN A 178 11.52 -12.35 -30.45
CA ASN A 178 11.96 -13.69 -30.83
C ASN A 178 13.43 -13.70 -31.33
N THR A 179 14.33 -13.01 -30.63
CA THR A 179 15.76 -12.95 -30.98
C THR A 179 16.57 -13.91 -30.11
N LYS A 180 16.23 -15.20 -30.14
CA LYS A 180 17.17 -16.30 -29.85
C LYS A 180 16.85 -17.49 -30.73
N ALA A 181 17.43 -17.50 -31.93
CA ALA A 181 17.78 -18.73 -32.60
C ALA A 181 18.75 -19.51 -31.68
N SER A 182 18.48 -20.81 -31.50
CA SER A 182 19.40 -21.85 -31.03
C SER A 182 20.32 -21.51 -29.85
N VAL A 183 19.85 -21.74 -28.62
CA VAL A 183 20.74 -22.16 -27.52
C VAL A 183 20.48 -23.64 -27.32
N SER A 184 21.43 -24.47 -27.76
CA SER A 184 21.44 -25.90 -27.48
C SER A 184 21.41 -26.11 -25.97
N TYR A 185 20.44 -26.89 -25.50
CA TYR A 185 20.41 -27.38 -24.13
C TYR A 185 21.64 -28.27 -23.93
N VAL A 186 22.61 -27.81 -23.15
CA VAL A 186 23.58 -28.73 -22.52
C VAL A 186 22.92 -29.23 -21.25
N SER A 187 22.48 -30.49 -21.28
CA SER A 187 21.99 -31.22 -20.12
C SER A 187 23.07 -31.23 -19.03
N ARG A 188 22.75 -30.69 -17.85
CA ARG A 188 23.52 -30.93 -16.62
C ARG A 188 23.17 -32.32 -16.11
N GLU A 189 23.81 -33.33 -16.66
CA GLU A 189 23.99 -34.60 -15.96
C GLU A 189 25.48 -34.86 -15.81
N THR A 190 25.83 -35.38 -14.63
CA THR A 190 27.15 -35.85 -14.16
C THR A 190 28.25 -34.82 -13.87
N ALA A 191 28.46 -34.54 -12.58
CA ALA A 191 29.77 -34.64 -11.90
C ALA A 191 29.60 -34.50 -10.37
N ILE A 192 29.10 -35.55 -9.72
CA ILE A 192 29.52 -35.91 -8.36
C ILE A 192 30.05 -37.34 -8.47
N SER A 193 31.37 -37.47 -8.41
CA SER A 193 32.10 -38.67 -8.03
C SER A 193 33.46 -38.23 -7.50
#